data_AF-A0A1F7VAE7-F1
#
_entry.id   AF-A0A1F7VAE7-F1
#
_cell.length_a   1.000
_cell.length_b   1.000
_cell.length_c   1.000
_cell.angle_alpha   90.00
_cell.angle_beta   90.00
_cell.angle_gamma   90.00
#
_symmetry.space_group_name_H-M   'P 1'
#
loop_
_entity.id
_entity.type
_entity.pdbx_description
1 polymer ?
#
loop_
_entity_poly.entity_id
_entity_poly.type
_entity_poly.pdbx_seq_one_letter_code
_entity_poly.pdbx_strand_id
1 'polypeptide(L)'
;MKGRKKLVWVFVTVIFIGLFFLFSFTQAVSPKIRLAVPFSIQIPNGTWVQPFKDACEETSLLMVNAFYQKKTFTDKKDVVRQIQELVALEDKLFGFNKDTSAELMVRLVNRYLPYEAHVVQTPTKELLFDELDHGRPVIVPVNGKLLKNKYYLDPNLFYHVIVLIGYDAETGMFITHDPGTKHGDQMRYAIQTIMYANADFNTNPKGPRGKVMIFTSPILKETTDGDEDQDGLSKQQEVVHGTSLSTSDTDRDGFLDGEEVLAGYSPIVAEPSLRQPFLLRAQGTKQIYRVEGSVKRHVRSLETMRAHGWRFEDVVHVSSRFAETFPVGNVVED
;
A
#
# COMPACT_ATOMS: atom_id res chain seq x y z
N MET A 1 5.65 -91.24 -15.51
CA MET A 1 6.83 -90.70 -16.25
C MET A 1 6.42 -89.44 -16.99
N LYS A 2 6.72 -88.25 -16.45
CA LYS A 2 6.41 -86.95 -17.07
C LYS A 2 7.72 -86.22 -17.38
N GLY A 3 8.03 -86.06 -18.66
CA GLY A 3 9.16 -85.30 -19.16
C GLY A 3 8.82 -83.81 -19.33
N ARG A 4 9.68 -82.95 -18.79
CA ARG A 4 9.63 -81.48 -18.79
C ARG A 4 9.79 -80.89 -20.19
N LYS A 5 9.02 -79.86 -20.53
CA LYS A 5 9.38 -78.86 -21.55
C LYS A 5 9.72 -77.54 -20.83
N LYS A 6 10.93 -77.01 -21.06
CA LYS A 6 11.37 -75.69 -20.58
C LYS A 6 10.79 -74.61 -21.51
N LEU A 7 10.12 -73.61 -20.94
CA LEU A 7 9.69 -72.41 -21.64
C LEU A 7 10.63 -71.26 -21.25
N VAL A 8 11.31 -70.69 -22.23
CA VAL A 8 12.17 -69.51 -22.09
C VAL A 8 11.29 -68.28 -22.21
N TRP A 9 11.32 -67.39 -21.20
CA TRP A 9 10.67 -66.09 -21.26
C TRP A 9 11.69 -65.04 -21.70
N VAL A 10 11.46 -64.43 -22.86
CA VAL A 10 12.20 -63.25 -23.33
C VAL A 10 11.49 -62.02 -22.76
N PHE A 11 12.18 -61.25 -21.91
CA PHE A 11 11.71 -59.93 -21.49
C PHE A 11 12.08 -58.91 -22.58
N VAL A 12 11.08 -58.30 -23.19
CA VAL A 12 11.26 -57.11 -24.04
C VAL A 12 11.00 -55.89 -23.16
N THR A 13 12.06 -55.19 -22.77
CA THR A 13 11.96 -53.90 -22.08
C THR A 13 11.78 -52.81 -23.14
N VAL A 14 10.59 -52.23 -23.22
CA VAL A 14 10.33 -51.05 -24.07
C VAL A 14 10.73 -49.80 -23.28
N ILE A 15 11.83 -49.16 -23.68
CA ILE A 15 12.26 -47.87 -23.14
C ILE A 15 11.50 -46.76 -23.89
N PHE A 16 10.55 -46.12 -23.23
CA PHE A 16 9.93 -44.89 -23.72
C PHE A 16 10.86 -43.70 -23.42
N ILE A 17 11.58 -43.22 -24.44
CA ILE A 17 12.30 -41.95 -24.38
C ILE A 17 11.28 -40.85 -24.68
N GLY A 18 10.66 -40.30 -23.63
CA GLY A 18 9.83 -39.11 -23.75
C GLY A 18 10.70 -37.87 -23.92
N LEU A 19 10.69 -37.27 -25.12
CA LEU A 19 11.27 -35.94 -25.35
C LEU A 19 10.41 -34.90 -24.62
N PHE A 20 10.85 -34.46 -23.45
CA PHE A 20 10.30 -33.28 -22.79
C PHE A 20 10.84 -32.03 -23.49
N PHE A 21 10.04 -31.43 -24.38
CA PHE A 21 10.30 -30.07 -24.85
C PHE A 21 9.94 -29.10 -23.74
N LEU A 22 10.96 -28.61 -23.03
CA LEU A 22 10.85 -27.42 -22.18
C LEU A 22 10.66 -26.21 -23.10
N PHE A 23 9.40 -25.84 -23.36
CA PHE A 23 9.09 -24.54 -23.95
C PHE A 23 9.31 -23.47 -22.87
N SER A 24 10.48 -22.83 -22.89
CA SER A 24 10.68 -21.57 -22.18
C SER A 24 9.89 -20.49 -22.91
N PHE A 25 8.70 -20.17 -22.41
CA PHE A 25 8.00 -18.96 -22.81
C PHE A 25 8.76 -17.76 -22.24
N THR A 26 9.62 -17.14 -23.04
CA THR A 26 10.11 -15.79 -22.73
C THR A 26 8.97 -14.83 -23.03
N GLN A 27 8.36 -14.27 -21.99
CA GLN A 27 7.38 -13.20 -22.16
C GLN A 27 8.06 -12.03 -22.89
N ALA A 28 7.44 -11.55 -23.97
CA ALA A 28 8.01 -10.46 -24.75
C ALA A 28 7.88 -9.15 -23.97
N VAL A 29 9.00 -8.47 -23.76
CA VAL A 29 9.07 -7.15 -23.14
C VAL A 29 8.33 -6.13 -24.01
N SER A 30 7.56 -5.22 -23.40
CA SER A 30 6.89 -4.14 -24.13
C SER A 30 7.92 -3.20 -24.80
N PRO A 31 7.65 -2.59 -25.97
CA PRO A 31 8.54 -1.57 -26.51
C PRO A 31 8.64 -0.33 -25.60
N LYS A 32 7.56 -0.02 -24.87
CA LYS A 32 7.45 1.14 -23.99
C LYS A 32 6.35 0.94 -22.96
N ILE A 33 6.59 1.40 -21.75
CA ILE A 33 5.56 1.45 -20.71
C ILE A 33 5.68 2.71 -19.88
N ARG A 34 4.54 3.20 -19.37
CA ARG A 34 4.48 4.28 -18.39
C ARG A 34 3.25 4.09 -17.50
N LEU A 35 3.51 3.76 -16.24
CA LEU A 35 2.53 3.66 -15.17
C LEU A 35 2.07 5.06 -14.75
N ALA A 36 0.77 5.20 -14.45
CA ALA A 36 0.16 6.45 -14.02
C ALA A 36 0.37 6.71 -12.53
N VAL A 37 1.62 6.60 -12.05
CA VAL A 37 1.98 6.91 -10.67
C VAL A 37 1.82 8.42 -10.44
N PRO A 38 1.12 8.88 -9.39
CA PRO A 38 1.01 10.30 -9.09
C PRO A 38 2.36 10.85 -8.60
N PHE A 39 2.63 12.12 -8.91
CA PHE A 39 3.89 12.77 -8.56
C PHE A 39 3.75 13.71 -7.36
N SER A 40 4.71 13.66 -6.43
CA SER A 40 4.90 14.68 -5.41
C SER A 40 6.39 14.94 -5.17
N ILE A 41 6.70 16.11 -4.61
CA ILE A 41 8.04 16.48 -4.14
C ILE A 41 8.14 16.29 -2.63
N GLN A 42 9.35 16.04 -2.12
CA GLN A 42 9.60 15.83 -0.69
C GLN A 42 9.35 17.08 0.18
N ILE A 43 9.27 18.25 -0.46
CA ILE A 43 8.96 19.54 0.17
C ILE A 43 7.66 20.13 -0.42
N PRO A 44 6.46 19.57 -0.16
CA PRO A 44 5.22 19.99 -0.84
C PRO A 44 4.89 21.49 -0.65
N ASN A 45 5.28 22.03 0.52
CA ASN A 45 5.10 23.44 0.88
C ASN A 45 6.22 24.36 0.37
N GLY A 46 7.25 23.83 -0.28
CA GLY A 46 8.37 24.60 -0.82
C GLY A 46 9.46 24.99 0.19
N THR A 47 9.32 24.60 1.46
CA THR A 47 10.26 24.97 2.54
C THR A 47 11.14 23.79 2.92
N TRP A 48 12.46 23.96 2.80
CA TRP A 48 13.47 22.95 3.20
C TRP A 48 13.73 23.01 4.71
N VAL A 49 12.86 22.38 5.49
CA VAL A 49 12.99 22.18 6.95
C VAL A 49 12.83 20.70 7.29
N GLN A 50 13.37 20.26 8.44
CA GLN A 50 13.12 18.90 8.91
C GLN A 50 11.61 18.68 9.18
N PRO A 51 11.05 17.48 8.94
CA PRO A 51 11.71 16.28 8.40
C PRO A 51 11.90 16.29 6.86
N PHE A 52 11.26 17.22 6.14
CA PHE A 52 11.20 17.25 4.67
C PHE A 52 12.54 17.36 3.93
N LYS A 53 13.64 17.69 4.63
CA LYS A 53 14.99 17.69 4.05
C LYS A 53 15.46 16.28 3.68
N ASP A 54 15.06 15.30 4.47
CA ASP A 54 15.51 13.91 4.37
C ASP A 54 14.34 12.99 3.96
N ALA A 55 13.21 13.57 3.51
CA ALA A 55 11.97 12.82 3.27
C ALA A 55 11.84 12.17 1.87
N CYS A 56 12.97 11.82 1.23
CA CYS A 56 12.93 11.34 -0.17
C CYS A 56 12.39 9.91 -0.27
N GLU A 57 12.66 9.10 0.74
CA GLU A 57 12.18 7.75 0.99
C GLU A 57 10.67 7.75 1.16
N GLU A 58 10.16 8.50 2.13
CA GLU A 58 8.75 8.59 2.49
C GLU A 58 7.93 9.12 1.33
N THR A 59 8.44 10.13 0.62
CA THR A 59 7.76 10.65 -0.56
C THR A 59 7.72 9.62 -1.69
N SER A 60 8.78 8.82 -1.87
CA SER A 60 8.81 7.73 -2.85
C SER A 60 7.83 6.62 -2.49
N LEU A 61 7.79 6.20 -1.22
CA LEU A 61 6.83 5.23 -0.70
C LEU A 61 5.39 5.73 -0.85
N LEU A 62 5.16 7.02 -0.61
CA LEU A 62 3.86 7.66 -0.71
C LEU A 62 3.36 7.72 -2.16
N MET A 63 4.24 7.99 -3.13
CA MET A 63 3.88 7.95 -4.56
C MET A 63 3.42 6.55 -4.99
N VAL A 64 4.13 5.50 -4.57
CA VAL A 64 3.74 4.10 -4.85
C VAL A 64 2.46 3.73 -4.13
N ASN A 65 2.31 4.13 -2.85
CA ASN A 65 1.10 3.91 -2.07
C ASN A 65 -0.13 4.52 -2.75
N ALA A 66 -0.03 5.79 -3.17
CA ALA A 66 -1.11 6.49 -3.86
C ALA A 66 -1.44 5.84 -5.21
N PHE A 67 -0.44 5.34 -5.95
CA PHE A 67 -0.67 4.59 -7.18
C PHE A 67 -1.53 3.34 -6.94
N TYR A 68 -1.16 2.49 -5.97
CA TYR A 68 -1.93 1.28 -5.69
C TYR A 68 -3.31 1.55 -5.11
N GLN A 69 -3.46 2.62 -4.33
CA GLN A 69 -4.76 3.07 -3.83
C GLN A 69 -5.57 3.88 -4.86
N LYS A 70 -5.05 4.10 -6.08
CA LYS A 70 -5.67 4.93 -7.13
C LYS A 70 -6.01 6.35 -6.67
N LYS A 71 -5.18 6.91 -5.79
CA LYS A 71 -5.29 8.27 -5.24
C LYS A 71 -4.39 9.24 -6.01
N THR A 72 -4.67 10.54 -5.85
CA THR A 72 -3.89 11.63 -6.45
C THR A 72 -3.54 12.67 -5.39
N PHE A 73 -2.43 13.40 -5.57
CA PHE A 73 -2.03 14.47 -4.66
C PHE A 73 -2.69 15.81 -5.02
N THR A 74 -3.93 16.01 -4.56
CA THR A 74 -4.69 17.25 -4.84
C THR A 74 -4.50 18.34 -3.78
N ASP A 75 -4.21 17.95 -2.53
CA ASP A 75 -3.98 18.88 -1.42
C ASP A 75 -2.58 18.69 -0.84
N LYS A 76 -1.77 19.76 -0.88
CA LYS A 76 -0.41 19.77 -0.34
C LYS A 76 -0.39 19.55 1.17
N LYS A 77 -1.39 20.02 1.91
CA LYS A 77 -1.47 19.81 3.37
C LYS A 77 -1.63 18.34 3.69
N ASP A 78 -2.41 17.63 2.89
CA ASP A 78 -2.61 16.20 3.03
C ASP A 78 -1.32 15.41 2.72
N VAL A 79 -0.57 15.80 1.67
CA VAL A 79 0.76 15.22 1.39
C VAL A 79 1.72 15.44 2.57
N VAL A 80 1.76 16.66 3.11
CA VAL A 80 2.60 17.02 4.26
C VAL A 80 2.28 16.14 5.46
N ARG A 81 0.98 15.96 5.77
CA ARG A 81 0.51 15.08 6.84
C ARG A 81 0.96 13.64 6.62
N GLN A 82 0.76 13.09 5.41
CA GLN A 82 1.14 11.71 5.09
C GLN A 82 2.65 11.47 5.17
N ILE A 83 3.48 12.43 4.75
CA ILE A 83 4.94 12.35 4.94
C ILE A 83 5.27 12.34 6.44
N GLN A 84 4.65 13.21 7.24
CA GLN A 84 4.88 13.25 8.68
C GLN A 84 4.42 11.97 9.40
N GLU A 85 3.39 11.31 8.90
CA GLU A 85 2.93 10.02 9.41
C GLU A 85 3.97 8.92 9.15
N LEU A 86 4.54 8.86 7.94
CA LEU A 86 5.63 7.92 7.64
C LEU A 86 6.87 8.17 8.50
N VAL A 87 7.26 9.44 8.66
CA VAL A 87 8.37 9.86 9.56
C VAL A 87 8.12 9.39 11.00
N ALA A 88 6.89 9.54 11.51
CA ALA A 88 6.54 9.10 12.86
C ALA A 88 6.59 7.57 13.01
N LEU A 89 6.24 6.82 11.95
CA LEU A 89 6.36 5.36 11.93
C LEU A 89 7.82 4.91 11.90
N GLU A 90 8.70 5.61 11.17
CA GLU A 90 10.13 5.37 11.20
C GLU A 90 10.72 5.63 12.59
N ASP A 91 10.35 6.73 13.24
CA ASP A 91 10.75 7.01 14.62
C ASP A 91 10.28 5.91 15.59
N LYS A 92 9.05 5.41 15.43
CA LYS A 92 8.50 4.30 16.22
C LYS A 92 9.27 2.99 15.99
N LEU A 93 9.60 2.67 14.75
CA LEU A 93 10.24 1.41 14.36
C LEU A 93 11.75 1.38 14.60
N PHE A 94 12.43 2.47 14.27
CA PHE A 94 13.88 2.51 14.15
C PHE A 94 14.53 3.47 15.16
N GLY A 95 13.75 4.40 15.72
CA GLY A 95 14.25 5.46 16.62
C GLY A 95 14.95 6.61 15.88
N PHE A 96 14.84 6.67 14.55
CA PHE A 96 15.36 7.73 13.69
C PHE A 96 14.59 7.81 12.37
N ASN A 97 14.64 8.97 11.72
CA ASN A 97 13.88 9.34 10.51
C ASN A 97 14.74 10.10 9.48
N LYS A 98 15.99 9.66 9.33
CA LYS A 98 16.93 10.16 8.31
C LYS A 98 17.01 9.14 7.17
N ASP A 99 17.94 9.33 6.24
CA ASP A 99 18.30 8.33 5.21
C ASP A 99 18.19 6.87 5.71
N THR A 100 17.28 6.11 5.10
CA THR A 100 17.06 4.70 5.43
C THR A 100 17.50 3.78 4.30
N SER A 101 17.95 2.57 4.64
CA SER A 101 18.31 1.56 3.62
C SER A 101 17.07 0.93 3.00
N ALA A 102 17.23 0.32 1.82
CA ALA A 102 16.15 -0.40 1.14
C ALA A 102 15.47 -1.44 2.04
N GLU A 103 16.26 -2.11 2.87
CA GLU A 103 15.79 -3.09 3.84
C GLU A 103 14.88 -2.48 4.92
N LEU A 104 15.21 -1.28 5.41
CA LEU A 104 14.38 -0.55 6.38
C LEU A 104 13.10 -0.03 5.73
N MET A 105 13.20 0.50 4.51
CA MET A 105 12.03 0.92 3.73
C MET A 105 11.06 -0.26 3.49
N VAL A 106 11.58 -1.43 3.11
CA VAL A 106 10.77 -2.65 2.93
C VAL A 106 10.09 -3.07 4.24
N ARG A 107 10.78 -2.98 5.38
CA ARG A 107 10.16 -3.23 6.69
C ARG A 107 9.01 -2.26 6.97
N LEU A 108 9.18 -0.98 6.69
CA LEU A 108 8.12 0.03 6.86
C LEU A 108 6.91 -0.30 5.98
N VAL A 109 7.13 -0.55 4.68
CA VAL A 109 6.07 -0.94 3.72
C VAL A 109 5.30 -2.17 4.21
N ASN A 110 6.03 -3.23 4.53
CA ASN A 110 5.43 -4.52 4.84
C ASN A 110 4.64 -4.52 6.15
N ARG A 111 4.95 -3.61 7.09
CA ARG A 111 4.20 -3.48 8.35
C ARG A 111 3.04 -2.48 8.25
N TYR A 112 3.23 -1.35 7.57
CA TYR A 112 2.34 -0.19 7.73
C TYR A 112 1.70 0.34 6.45
N LEU A 113 1.98 -0.25 5.28
CA LEU A 113 1.39 0.17 4.02
C LEU A 113 0.53 -0.95 3.39
N PRO A 114 -0.53 -0.59 2.65
CA PRO A 114 -1.51 -1.55 2.11
C PRO A 114 -1.01 -2.29 0.86
N TYR A 115 0.32 -2.43 0.73
CA TYR A 115 0.99 -3.14 -0.34
C TYR A 115 2.23 -3.85 0.21
N GLU A 116 2.84 -4.70 -0.60
CA GLU A 116 4.04 -5.44 -0.24
C GLU A 116 5.26 -4.97 -1.02
N ALA A 117 6.43 -5.17 -0.43
CA ALA A 117 7.69 -4.93 -1.08
C ALA A 117 8.75 -5.95 -0.66
N HIS A 118 9.76 -6.11 -1.51
CA HIS A 118 10.95 -6.89 -1.18
C HIS A 118 12.19 -6.29 -1.85
N VAL A 119 13.35 -6.53 -1.24
CA VAL A 119 14.64 -6.09 -1.77
C VAL A 119 15.11 -7.06 -2.86
N VAL A 120 15.44 -6.51 -4.03
CA VAL A 120 16.12 -7.24 -5.12
C VAL A 120 17.60 -6.87 -5.10
N GLN A 121 18.43 -7.88 -4.87
CA GLN A 121 19.89 -7.75 -4.88
C GLN A 121 20.41 -7.85 -6.31
N THR A 122 21.37 -6.99 -6.67
CA THR A 122 22.03 -6.96 -7.98
C THR A 122 21.02 -6.93 -9.16
N PRO A 123 20.05 -6.00 -9.16
CA PRO A 123 18.99 -5.98 -10.17
C PRO A 123 19.56 -5.82 -11.58
N THR A 124 18.93 -6.48 -12.55
CA THR A 124 19.23 -6.32 -13.99
C THR A 124 18.16 -5.48 -14.67
N LYS A 125 18.46 -4.91 -15.84
CA LYS A 125 17.46 -4.15 -16.60
C LYS A 125 16.28 -5.02 -17.04
N GLU A 126 16.52 -6.31 -17.30
CA GLU A 126 15.50 -7.28 -17.68
C GLU A 126 14.50 -7.51 -16.54
N LEU A 127 14.97 -7.64 -15.29
CA LEU A 127 14.10 -7.74 -14.12
C LEU A 127 13.27 -6.46 -13.94
N LEU A 128 13.85 -5.28 -14.19
CA LEU A 128 13.13 -4.01 -14.08
C LEU A 128 12.06 -3.85 -15.17
N PHE A 129 12.34 -4.31 -16.38
CA PHE A 129 11.36 -4.31 -17.46
C PHE A 129 10.21 -5.24 -17.14
N ASP A 130 10.49 -6.46 -16.68
CA ASP A 130 9.46 -7.41 -16.27
C ASP A 130 8.57 -6.85 -15.15
N GLU A 131 9.17 -6.24 -14.12
CA GLU A 131 8.42 -5.66 -13.00
C GLU A 131 7.49 -4.52 -13.46
N LEU A 132 7.99 -3.63 -14.31
CA LEU A 132 7.22 -2.51 -14.88
C LEU A 132 6.13 -3.01 -15.84
N ASP A 133 6.40 -4.03 -16.65
CA ASP A 133 5.43 -4.66 -17.57
C ASP A 133 4.26 -5.30 -16.83
N HIS A 134 4.49 -5.76 -15.59
CA HIS A 134 3.44 -6.22 -14.70
C HIS A 134 2.68 -5.10 -13.97
N GLY A 135 2.93 -3.83 -14.31
CA GLY A 135 2.23 -2.70 -13.73
C GLY A 135 2.74 -2.29 -12.34
N ARG A 136 3.94 -2.70 -11.95
CA ARG A 136 4.49 -2.50 -10.60
C ARG A 136 5.65 -1.48 -10.63
N PRO A 137 5.51 -0.31 -10.00
CA PRO A 137 6.60 0.65 -9.89
C PRO A 137 7.77 0.08 -9.08
N VAL A 138 8.99 0.54 -9.41
CA VAL A 138 10.21 0.13 -8.69
C VAL A 138 10.77 1.32 -7.94
N ILE A 139 11.04 1.16 -6.64
CA ILE A 139 11.72 2.20 -5.86
C ILE A 139 13.22 1.95 -5.93
N VAL A 140 13.98 3.00 -6.22
CA VAL A 140 15.40 2.91 -6.54
C VAL A 140 16.21 3.85 -5.64
N PRO A 141 16.89 3.29 -4.63
CA PRO A 141 17.97 3.97 -3.94
C PRO A 141 19.11 4.27 -4.92
N VAL A 142 19.58 5.51 -4.92
CA VAL A 142 20.62 6.00 -5.82
C VAL A 142 21.63 6.87 -5.09
N ASN A 143 22.83 6.94 -5.66
CA ASN A 143 23.73 8.05 -5.44
C ASN A 143 23.29 9.22 -6.33
N GLY A 144 22.62 10.22 -5.75
CA GLY A 144 22.07 11.37 -6.47
C GLY A 144 23.10 12.13 -7.32
N LYS A 145 24.35 12.24 -6.85
CA LYS A 145 25.46 12.87 -7.59
C LYS A 145 25.74 12.15 -8.92
N LEU A 146 25.60 10.82 -8.96
CA LEU A 146 25.86 10.03 -10.17
C LEU A 146 24.75 10.14 -11.21
N LEU A 147 23.54 10.58 -10.82
CA LEU A 147 22.47 10.88 -11.77
C LEU A 147 22.78 12.09 -12.66
N LYS A 148 23.68 12.98 -12.20
CA LYS A 148 24.02 14.24 -12.89
C LYS A 148 22.77 15.08 -13.20
N ASN A 149 21.78 15.04 -12.29
CA ASN A 149 20.56 15.82 -12.44
C ASN A 149 20.88 17.31 -12.24
N LYS A 150 20.75 18.09 -13.32
CA LYS A 150 21.03 19.54 -13.32
C LYS A 150 20.08 20.37 -12.45
N TYR A 151 18.99 19.77 -11.97
CA TYR A 151 17.97 20.42 -11.15
C TYR A 151 18.18 20.22 -9.65
N TYR A 152 19.18 19.43 -9.23
CA TYR A 152 19.55 19.32 -7.83
C TYR A 152 20.24 20.58 -7.34
N LEU A 153 19.79 21.08 -6.18
CA LEU A 153 20.38 22.24 -5.52
C LEU A 153 21.73 21.89 -4.87
N ASP A 154 21.84 20.67 -4.33
CA ASP A 154 23.09 20.14 -3.79
C ASP A 154 23.81 19.26 -4.82
N PRO A 155 24.97 19.69 -5.36
CA PRO A 155 25.77 18.87 -6.27
C PRO A 155 26.45 17.66 -5.59
N ASN A 156 26.39 17.56 -4.26
CA ASN A 156 26.94 16.48 -3.45
C ASN A 156 25.87 15.63 -2.76
N LEU A 157 24.71 15.47 -3.39
CA LEU A 157 23.67 14.54 -2.94
C LEU A 157 24.13 13.08 -3.07
N PHE A 158 24.73 12.52 -2.02
CA PHE A 158 25.33 11.19 -2.07
C PHE A 158 24.33 10.06 -1.90
N TYR A 159 23.14 10.32 -1.38
CA TYR A 159 22.06 9.36 -1.27
C TYR A 159 20.74 10.05 -1.60
N HIS A 160 19.86 9.32 -2.29
CA HIS A 160 18.54 9.80 -2.71
C HIS A 160 17.69 8.59 -3.11
N VAL A 161 16.37 8.75 -3.14
CA VAL A 161 15.45 7.73 -3.62
C VAL A 161 14.54 8.30 -4.70
N ILE A 162 14.39 7.55 -5.78
CA ILE A 162 13.48 7.86 -6.89
C ILE A 162 12.59 6.67 -7.19
N VAL A 163 11.53 6.87 -7.97
CA VAL A 163 10.61 5.80 -8.40
C VAL A 163 10.70 5.62 -9.91
N LEU A 164 10.99 4.42 -10.39
CA LEU A 164 10.79 4.05 -11.79
C LEU A 164 9.31 3.80 -12.03
N ILE A 165 8.77 4.49 -13.02
CA ILE A 165 7.37 4.42 -13.41
C ILE A 165 7.20 3.91 -14.83
N GLY A 166 8.30 3.60 -15.53
CA GLY A 166 8.25 3.08 -16.88
C GLY A 166 9.58 3.14 -17.60
N TYR A 167 9.57 2.72 -18.85
CA TYR A 167 10.74 2.75 -19.72
C TYR A 167 10.32 2.93 -21.18
N ASP A 168 11.29 3.29 -21.99
CA ASP A 168 11.22 3.41 -23.43
C ASP A 168 12.43 2.64 -24.00
N ALA A 169 12.19 1.40 -24.44
CA ALA A 169 13.27 0.48 -24.83
C ALA A 169 13.93 0.92 -26.14
N GLU A 170 13.18 1.59 -27.02
CA GLU A 170 13.66 2.14 -28.29
C GLU A 170 14.72 3.21 -28.05
N THR A 171 14.48 4.11 -27.09
CA THR A 171 15.42 5.19 -26.75
C THR A 171 16.41 4.82 -25.65
N GLY A 172 16.24 3.65 -25.01
CA GLY A 172 17.10 3.19 -23.92
C GLY A 172 16.98 4.03 -22.64
N MET A 173 15.77 4.52 -22.35
CA MET A 173 15.50 5.45 -21.24
C MET A 173 14.53 4.85 -20.23
N PHE A 174 14.82 5.02 -18.93
CA PHE A 174 13.81 4.92 -17.88
C PHE A 174 13.04 6.23 -17.74
N ILE A 175 11.78 6.12 -17.31
CA ILE A 175 10.92 7.23 -16.91
C ILE A 175 10.75 7.15 -15.40
N THR A 176 11.01 8.25 -14.70
CA THR A 176 11.13 8.27 -13.24
C THR A 176 10.33 9.40 -12.63
N HIS A 177 9.86 9.20 -11.39
CA HIS A 177 9.51 10.29 -10.48
C HIS A 177 10.65 10.53 -9.50
N ASP A 178 11.11 11.77 -9.45
CA ASP A 178 12.21 12.21 -8.59
C ASP A 178 11.70 13.24 -7.55
N PRO A 179 11.49 12.84 -6.28
CA PRO A 179 10.88 13.72 -5.28
C PRO A 179 11.81 14.87 -4.86
N GLY A 180 13.11 14.82 -5.19
CA GLY A 180 14.11 15.82 -4.80
C GLY A 180 14.05 17.12 -5.59
N THR A 181 13.18 17.20 -6.60
CA THR A 181 13.06 18.40 -7.45
C THR A 181 11.67 18.57 -8.04
N LYS A 182 11.22 19.83 -8.19
CA LYS A 182 9.95 20.16 -8.88
C LYS A 182 9.92 19.75 -10.36
N HIS A 183 11.07 19.42 -10.94
CA HIS A 183 11.20 18.92 -12.30
C HIS A 183 11.18 17.38 -12.38
N GLY A 184 10.92 16.71 -11.25
CA GLY A 184 11.03 15.27 -11.11
C GLY A 184 9.92 14.46 -11.74
N ASP A 185 8.79 15.08 -12.11
CA ASP A 185 7.66 14.40 -12.76
C ASP A 185 8.09 13.84 -14.12
N GLN A 186 8.06 12.51 -14.25
CA GLN A 186 8.39 11.79 -15.49
C GLN A 186 9.76 12.14 -16.07
N MET A 187 10.72 12.46 -15.20
CA MET A 187 12.09 12.71 -15.62
C MET A 187 12.67 11.47 -16.32
N ARG A 188 13.48 11.69 -17.35
CA ARG A 188 14.06 10.61 -18.16
C ARG A 188 15.54 10.48 -17.90
N TYR A 189 15.98 9.26 -17.61
CA TYR A 189 17.39 8.89 -17.46
C TYR A 189 17.73 7.74 -18.39
N ALA A 190 18.94 7.73 -18.95
CA ALA A 190 19.44 6.57 -19.67
C ALA A 190 19.46 5.35 -18.73
N ILE A 191 19.13 4.16 -19.24
CA ILE A 191 19.14 2.92 -18.45
C ILE A 191 20.48 2.77 -17.73
N GLN A 192 21.59 2.95 -18.45
CA GLN A 192 22.93 2.85 -17.88
C GLN A 192 23.17 3.84 -16.72
N THR A 193 22.59 5.05 -16.79
CA THR A 193 22.71 6.05 -15.72
C THR A 193 22.03 5.55 -14.44
N ILE A 194 20.82 5.00 -14.53
CA ILE A 194 20.13 4.45 -13.37
C ILE A 194 20.87 3.23 -12.80
N MET A 195 21.25 2.27 -13.64
CA MET A 195 21.98 1.09 -13.19
C MET A 195 23.32 1.46 -12.53
N TYR A 196 24.02 2.45 -13.08
CA TYR A 196 25.27 2.96 -12.53
C TYR A 196 25.08 3.74 -11.22
N ALA A 197 24.04 4.58 -11.13
CA ALA A 197 23.76 5.39 -9.96
C ALA A 197 23.12 4.59 -8.81
N ASN A 198 22.50 3.45 -9.08
CA ASN A 198 21.87 2.61 -8.06
C ASN A 198 22.83 2.31 -6.91
N ALA A 199 22.45 2.60 -5.68
CA ALA A 199 23.30 2.43 -4.52
C ALA A 199 22.44 2.49 -3.26
N ASP A 200 22.44 1.43 -2.46
CA ASP A 200 21.77 1.42 -1.16
C ASP A 200 22.38 2.45 -0.20
N PHE A 201 21.64 2.76 0.86
CA PHE A 201 22.19 3.55 1.96
C PHE A 201 23.33 2.80 2.64
N ASN A 202 24.38 3.56 3.00
CA ASN A 202 25.45 3.07 3.86
C ASN A 202 25.86 4.19 4.81
N THR A 203 25.80 3.90 6.11
CA THR A 203 26.19 4.83 7.19
C THR A 203 27.64 5.27 7.11
N ASN A 204 28.49 4.52 6.40
CA ASN A 204 29.79 4.99 5.92
C ASN A 204 29.66 5.55 4.50
N PRO A 205 29.70 6.88 4.30
CA PRO A 205 29.53 7.50 2.98
C PRO A 205 30.62 7.11 1.97
N LYS A 206 31.78 6.63 2.45
CA LYS A 206 32.90 6.16 1.62
C LYS A 206 32.93 4.63 1.47
N GLY A 207 32.04 3.92 2.14
CA GLY A 207 31.93 2.46 2.08
C GLY A 207 31.29 1.98 0.77
N PRO A 208 31.52 0.72 0.37
CA PRO A 208 30.82 0.15 -0.77
C PRO A 208 29.31 0.12 -0.49
N ARG A 209 28.51 0.47 -1.49
CA ARG A 209 27.05 0.43 -1.42
C ARG A 209 26.54 -0.68 -2.32
N GLY A 210 25.65 -1.51 -1.77
CA GLY A 210 25.02 -2.59 -2.53
C GLY A 210 24.19 -2.04 -3.68
N LYS A 211 24.13 -2.78 -4.79
CA LYS A 211 23.17 -2.54 -5.87
C LYS A 211 21.86 -3.21 -5.47
N VAL A 212 20.92 -2.43 -4.95
CA VAL A 212 19.62 -2.94 -4.51
C VAL A 212 18.50 -2.07 -5.04
N MET A 213 17.38 -2.68 -5.41
CA MET A 213 16.15 -1.98 -5.73
C MET A 213 15.00 -2.63 -4.98
N ILE A 214 13.90 -1.92 -4.82
CA ILE A 214 12.74 -2.42 -4.11
C ILE A 214 11.63 -2.68 -5.12
N PHE A 215 11.25 -3.94 -5.23
CA PHE A 215 10.11 -4.36 -6.05
C PHE A 215 8.86 -4.32 -5.18
N THR A 216 7.74 -3.90 -5.75
CA THR A 216 6.51 -3.61 -5.00
C THR A 216 5.35 -4.37 -5.58
N SER A 217 4.37 -4.76 -4.76
CA SER A 217 3.21 -5.54 -5.19
C SER A 217 1.94 -5.03 -4.51
N PRO A 218 0.85 -4.76 -5.26
CA PRO A 218 -0.45 -4.46 -4.65
C PRO A 218 -1.12 -5.70 -4.04
N ILE A 219 -0.60 -6.89 -4.34
CA ILE A 219 -1.11 -8.16 -3.80
C ILE A 219 -0.32 -8.45 -2.53
N LEU A 220 -1.04 -8.57 -1.42
CA LEU A 220 -0.51 -9.08 -0.16
C LEU A 220 -0.46 -10.60 -0.22
N LYS A 221 0.67 -11.18 0.17
CA LYS A 221 0.87 -12.63 0.20
C LYS A 221 1.63 -13.07 1.44
N GLU A 222 2.72 -12.39 1.78
CA GLU A 222 3.59 -12.78 2.89
C GLU A 222 3.26 -12.03 4.19
N THR A 223 2.55 -10.90 4.08
CA THR A 223 2.24 -9.98 5.19
C THR A 223 0.75 -9.93 5.55
N THR A 224 -0.07 -10.80 4.95
CA THR A 224 -1.55 -10.76 5.08
C THR A 224 -2.02 -10.82 6.52
N ASP A 225 -1.34 -11.62 7.34
CA ASP A 225 -1.79 -12.01 8.68
C ASP A 225 -1.19 -11.15 9.80
N GLY A 226 -0.37 -10.14 9.45
CA GLY A 226 0.20 -9.24 10.46
C GLY A 226 -0.86 -8.34 11.07
N ASP A 227 -0.82 -8.11 12.38
CA ASP A 227 -1.71 -7.19 13.13
C ASP A 227 -0.79 -6.27 13.93
N GLU A 228 -0.50 -5.09 13.37
CA GLU A 228 0.63 -4.28 13.81
C GLU A 228 0.30 -3.37 15.00
N ASP A 229 -0.97 -2.99 15.15
CA ASP A 229 -1.48 -2.21 16.28
C ASP A 229 -2.28 -3.02 17.31
N GLN A 230 -2.46 -4.33 17.05
CA GLN A 230 -2.99 -5.32 17.98
C GLN A 230 -4.46 -5.06 18.37
N ASP A 231 -5.23 -4.61 17.41
CA ASP A 231 -6.65 -4.31 17.59
C ASP A 231 -7.58 -5.49 17.26
N GLY A 232 -7.01 -6.56 16.68
CA GLY A 232 -7.72 -7.78 16.29
C GLY A 232 -8.03 -7.89 14.80
N LEU A 233 -7.62 -6.93 13.97
CA LEU A 233 -7.65 -7.02 12.51
C LEU A 233 -6.28 -7.38 11.95
N SER A 234 -6.23 -8.39 11.08
CA SER A 234 -5.06 -8.59 10.24
C SER A 234 -4.95 -7.49 9.19
N LYS A 235 -3.74 -7.23 8.68
CA LYS A 235 -3.41 -6.29 7.63
C LYS A 235 -4.32 -6.45 6.41
N GLN A 236 -4.61 -7.69 6.01
CA GLN A 236 -5.55 -7.94 4.91
C GLN A 236 -6.99 -7.49 5.24
N GLN A 237 -7.44 -7.67 6.48
CA GLN A 237 -8.74 -7.17 6.93
C GLN A 237 -8.75 -5.65 7.02
N GLU A 238 -7.69 -5.04 7.56
CA GLU A 238 -7.59 -3.58 7.66
C GLU A 238 -7.65 -2.91 6.28
N VAL A 239 -6.93 -3.45 5.29
CA VAL A 239 -7.01 -2.99 3.90
C VAL A 239 -8.42 -3.12 3.33
N VAL A 240 -9.15 -4.18 3.68
CA VAL A 240 -10.53 -4.42 3.23
C VAL A 240 -11.53 -3.46 3.91
N HIS A 241 -11.35 -3.19 5.19
CA HIS A 241 -12.21 -2.28 5.97
C HIS A 241 -11.82 -0.80 5.80
N GLY A 242 -10.65 -0.52 5.23
CA GLY A 242 -10.14 0.83 5.03
C GLY A 242 -9.60 1.46 6.32
N THR A 243 -9.25 0.64 7.30
CA THR A 243 -8.69 1.06 8.59
C THR A 243 -7.18 1.27 8.49
N SER A 244 -6.60 1.83 9.53
CA SER A 244 -5.21 2.25 9.59
C SER A 244 -4.35 1.15 10.22
N LEU A 245 -3.41 0.63 9.42
CA LEU A 245 -2.37 -0.36 9.78
C LEU A 245 -1.47 -0.02 10.99
N SER A 246 -1.69 1.12 11.64
CA SER A 246 -0.80 1.67 12.67
C SER A 246 -1.51 2.24 13.88
N THR A 247 -2.84 2.31 13.84
CA THR A 247 -3.66 2.92 14.89
C THR A 247 -4.89 2.07 15.11
N SER A 248 -4.98 1.50 16.31
CA SER A 248 -6.03 0.55 16.67
C SER A 248 -7.46 1.12 16.70
N ASP A 249 -7.62 2.43 16.48
CA ASP A 249 -8.88 3.19 16.47
C ASP A 249 -8.71 4.27 15.37
N THR A 250 -9.16 3.95 14.16
CA THR A 250 -8.91 4.72 12.94
C THR A 250 -9.66 6.04 12.94
N ASP A 251 -10.91 6.04 13.37
CA ASP A 251 -11.76 7.23 13.37
C ASP A 251 -11.74 8.03 14.69
N ARG A 252 -11.09 7.47 15.71
CA ARG A 252 -10.79 8.08 17.01
C ARG A 252 -12.02 8.38 17.86
N ASP A 253 -13.03 7.53 17.77
CA ASP A 253 -14.24 7.65 18.60
C ASP A 253 -14.18 6.86 19.91
N GLY A 254 -13.10 6.09 20.10
CA GLY A 254 -12.79 5.35 21.32
C GLY A 254 -13.16 3.87 21.28
N PHE A 255 -13.53 3.33 20.12
CA PHE A 255 -13.65 1.89 19.88
C PHE A 255 -12.46 1.38 19.04
N LEU A 256 -12.09 0.11 19.23
CA LEU A 256 -11.02 -0.48 18.43
C LEU A 256 -11.58 -0.96 17.08
N ASP A 257 -10.89 -0.75 15.96
CA ASP A 257 -11.45 -1.08 14.64
C ASP A 257 -11.87 -2.56 14.56
N GLY A 258 -11.07 -3.46 15.12
CA GLY A 258 -11.40 -4.88 15.26
C GLY A 258 -12.64 -5.19 16.09
N GLU A 259 -12.90 -4.43 17.16
CA GLU A 259 -14.14 -4.53 17.94
C GLU A 259 -15.35 -4.12 17.10
N GLU A 260 -15.23 -3.02 16.35
CA GLU A 260 -16.31 -2.48 15.54
C GLU A 260 -16.68 -3.41 14.39
N VAL A 261 -15.66 -3.93 13.68
CA VAL A 261 -15.84 -4.92 12.61
C VAL A 261 -16.52 -6.18 13.15
N LEU A 262 -16.06 -6.70 14.30
CA LEU A 262 -16.66 -7.88 14.93
C LEU A 262 -18.12 -7.63 15.33
N ALA A 263 -18.41 -6.44 15.81
CA ALA A 263 -19.74 -6.02 16.26
C ALA A 263 -20.67 -5.59 15.11
N GLY A 264 -20.13 -5.38 13.91
CA GLY A 264 -20.88 -5.02 12.70
C GLY A 264 -21.29 -3.54 12.65
N TYR A 265 -20.48 -2.65 13.23
CA TYR A 265 -20.55 -1.20 13.00
C TYR A 265 -19.25 -0.69 12.35
N SER A 266 -19.17 0.60 12.05
CA SER A 266 -18.22 1.15 11.08
C SER A 266 -16.93 1.67 11.72
N PRO A 267 -15.75 1.08 11.45
CA PRO A 267 -14.47 1.50 12.05
C PRO A 267 -13.83 2.76 11.43
N ILE A 268 -14.53 3.40 10.50
CA ILE A 268 -14.02 4.57 9.76
C ILE A 268 -14.99 5.76 9.84
N VAL A 269 -16.04 5.66 10.65
CA VAL A 269 -17.04 6.71 10.82
C VAL A 269 -17.33 6.89 12.31
N ALA A 270 -16.60 7.84 12.89
CA ALA A 270 -16.73 8.18 14.30
C ALA A 270 -18.19 8.46 14.66
N GLU A 271 -18.76 7.69 15.57
CA GLU A 271 -20.19 7.78 15.90
C GLU A 271 -20.63 9.20 16.33
N PRO A 272 -19.84 9.96 17.13
CA PRO A 272 -20.19 11.33 17.49
C PRO A 272 -20.26 12.31 16.31
N SER A 273 -19.70 11.95 15.15
CA SER A 273 -19.71 12.79 13.94
C SER A 273 -20.93 12.57 13.02
N LEU A 274 -21.80 11.60 13.35
CA LEU A 274 -22.98 11.27 12.57
C LEU A 274 -23.91 12.48 12.42
N ARG A 275 -24.21 12.84 11.16
CA ARG A 275 -25.03 14.02 10.85
C ARG A 275 -26.50 13.73 11.14
N GLN A 276 -27.08 14.54 12.01
CA GLN A 276 -28.49 14.48 12.28
C GLN A 276 -29.32 15.14 11.17
N PRO A 277 -30.57 14.69 10.97
CA PRO A 277 -31.17 13.52 11.65
C PRO A 277 -30.76 12.21 10.95
N PHE A 278 -30.47 11.13 11.70
CA PHE A 278 -30.15 9.80 11.13
C PHE A 278 -31.01 8.65 11.69
N LEU A 279 -30.93 7.46 11.09
CA LEU A 279 -31.54 6.23 11.58
C LEU A 279 -30.42 5.35 12.15
N LEU A 280 -30.65 4.77 13.32
CA LEU A 280 -29.68 3.88 13.95
C LEU A 280 -30.27 2.52 14.28
N ARG A 281 -29.39 1.53 14.34
CA ARG A 281 -29.61 0.22 14.96
C ARG A 281 -28.44 -0.06 15.90
N ALA A 282 -28.72 -0.20 17.19
CA ALA A 282 -27.72 -0.54 18.18
C ALA A 282 -27.24 -1.99 18.03
N GLN A 283 -25.96 -2.23 18.29
CA GLN A 283 -25.31 -3.54 18.33
C GLN A 283 -26.16 -4.56 19.10
N GLY A 284 -26.33 -5.75 18.54
CA GLY A 284 -27.10 -6.84 19.17
C GLY A 284 -28.62 -6.65 19.18
N THR A 285 -29.14 -5.56 18.61
CA THR A 285 -30.59 -5.29 18.58
C THR A 285 -31.16 -5.38 17.16
N LYS A 286 -32.49 -5.55 17.06
CA LYS A 286 -33.24 -5.44 15.80
C LYS A 286 -34.04 -4.14 15.68
N GLN A 287 -34.02 -3.32 16.73
CA GLN A 287 -34.83 -2.11 16.81
C GLN A 287 -34.15 -0.99 16.04
N ILE A 288 -34.94 -0.28 15.23
CA ILE A 288 -34.48 0.89 14.49
C ILE A 288 -35.00 2.12 15.22
N TYR A 289 -34.13 3.11 15.40
CA TYR A 289 -34.49 4.38 15.99
C TYR A 289 -34.18 5.53 15.04
N ARG A 290 -35.04 6.53 15.03
CA ARG A 290 -34.80 7.83 14.44
C ARG A 290 -34.18 8.75 15.47
N VAL A 291 -32.98 9.24 15.23
CA VAL A 291 -32.36 10.28 16.07
C VAL A 291 -32.60 11.64 15.45
N GLU A 292 -33.16 12.53 16.26
CA GLU A 292 -33.40 13.94 15.91
C GLU A 292 -33.39 14.79 17.18
N GLY A 293 -32.50 15.79 17.20
CA GLY A 293 -32.22 16.58 18.39
C GLY A 293 -31.50 15.76 19.45
N SER A 294 -32.07 15.71 20.65
CA SER A 294 -31.50 15.01 21.80
C SER A 294 -32.18 13.68 22.11
N VAL A 295 -33.08 13.18 21.25
CA VAL A 295 -33.85 11.97 21.51
C VAL A 295 -33.76 10.96 20.38
N LYS A 296 -33.94 9.68 20.73
CA LYS A 296 -34.15 8.59 19.78
C LYS A 296 -35.61 8.13 19.84
N ARG A 297 -36.26 7.98 18.69
CA ARG A 297 -37.66 7.56 18.57
C ARG A 297 -37.72 6.20 17.88
N HIS A 298 -38.33 5.21 18.52
CA HIS A 298 -38.43 3.87 17.93
C HIS A 298 -39.27 3.93 16.65
N VAL A 299 -38.75 3.35 15.57
CA VAL A 299 -39.44 3.23 14.29
C VAL A 299 -40.16 1.88 14.28
N ARG A 300 -41.49 1.92 14.36
CA ARG A 300 -42.32 0.77 14.72
C ARG A 300 -42.25 -0.38 13.71
N SER A 301 -42.11 -0.07 12.42
CA SER A 301 -42.15 -1.07 11.36
C SER A 301 -41.45 -0.61 10.07
N LEU A 302 -41.28 -1.54 9.14
CA LEU A 302 -40.85 -1.23 7.78
C LEU A 302 -41.90 -0.39 7.02
N GLU A 303 -43.18 -0.52 7.36
CA GLU A 303 -44.26 0.31 6.80
C GLU A 303 -44.09 1.77 7.23
N THR A 304 -43.79 2.01 8.51
CA THR A 304 -43.46 3.34 9.05
C THR A 304 -42.27 3.97 8.34
N MET A 305 -41.20 3.19 8.12
CA MET A 305 -40.06 3.64 7.32
C MET A 305 -40.47 4.06 5.91
N ARG A 306 -41.26 3.23 5.22
CA ARG A 306 -41.73 3.51 3.86
C ARG A 306 -42.63 4.73 3.79
N ALA A 307 -43.54 4.91 4.76
CA ALA A 307 -44.42 6.07 4.85
C ALA A 307 -43.62 7.38 4.99
N HIS A 308 -42.49 7.33 5.69
CA HIS A 308 -41.58 8.47 5.86
C HIS A 308 -40.51 8.59 4.76
N GLY A 309 -40.54 7.72 3.75
CA GLY A 309 -39.53 7.69 2.67
C GLY A 309 -38.14 7.23 3.11
N TRP A 310 -38.01 6.62 4.28
CA TRP A 310 -36.76 6.09 4.82
C TRP A 310 -36.47 4.69 4.28
N ARG A 311 -35.19 4.43 3.96
CA ARG A 311 -34.76 3.12 3.47
C ARG A 311 -33.96 2.39 4.54
N PHE A 312 -34.02 1.06 4.50
CA PHE A 312 -33.24 0.22 5.41
C PHE A 312 -31.72 0.40 5.22
N GLU A 313 -31.30 0.74 4.00
CA GLU A 313 -29.91 1.06 3.65
C GLU A 313 -29.39 2.32 4.35
N ASP A 314 -30.29 3.21 4.80
CA ASP A 314 -29.93 4.46 5.49
C ASP A 314 -29.77 4.23 7.02
N VAL A 315 -29.96 2.99 7.50
CA VAL A 315 -29.82 2.63 8.93
C VAL A 315 -28.35 2.42 9.25
N VAL A 316 -27.81 3.31 10.08
CA VAL A 316 -26.45 3.21 10.58
C VAL A 316 -26.39 2.23 11.74
N HIS A 317 -25.44 1.30 11.69
CA HIS A 317 -25.14 0.43 12.81
C HIS A 317 -24.23 1.15 13.78
N VAL A 318 -24.56 1.09 15.07
CA VAL A 318 -23.81 1.80 16.11
C VAL A 318 -23.64 0.92 17.35
N SER A 319 -22.65 1.22 18.16
CA SER A 319 -22.43 0.71 19.49
C SER A 319 -23.67 0.93 20.37
N SER A 320 -23.89 0.01 21.31
CA SER A 320 -24.97 0.17 22.30
C SER A 320 -24.73 1.40 23.17
N ARG A 321 -23.47 1.66 23.53
CA ARG A 321 -23.05 2.82 24.32
C ARG A 321 -23.43 4.13 23.65
N PHE A 322 -23.19 4.30 22.36
CA PHE A 322 -23.57 5.52 21.64
C PHE A 322 -25.09 5.65 21.52
N ALA A 323 -25.79 4.57 21.17
CA ALA A 323 -27.25 4.59 21.08
C ALA A 323 -27.91 4.98 22.43
N GLU A 324 -27.31 4.63 23.57
CA GLU A 324 -27.79 4.96 24.91
C GLU A 324 -27.59 6.43 25.32
N THR A 325 -26.75 7.18 24.60
CA THR A 325 -26.60 8.63 24.84
C THR A 325 -27.86 9.44 24.52
N PHE A 326 -28.79 8.86 23.75
CA PHE A 326 -30.06 9.48 23.38
C PHE A 326 -31.22 8.90 24.22
N PRO A 327 -31.86 9.71 25.07
CA PRO A 327 -33.13 9.36 25.71
C PRO A 327 -34.21 8.90 24.71
N VAL A 328 -35.04 7.94 25.13
CA VAL A 328 -36.15 7.44 24.32
C VAL A 328 -37.28 8.47 24.30
N GLY A 329 -37.64 8.94 23.11
CA GLY A 329 -38.80 9.78 22.87
C GLY A 329 -40.03 8.98 22.42
N ASN A 330 -41.10 9.69 22.03
CA ASN A 330 -42.30 9.07 21.49
C ASN A 330 -42.00 8.21 20.25
N VAL A 331 -42.71 7.10 20.09
CA VAL A 331 -42.62 6.22 18.93
C VAL A 331 -42.99 6.97 17.65
N VAL A 332 -42.31 6.68 16.53
CA VAL A 332 -42.71 7.18 15.21
C VAL A 332 -43.84 6.30 14.69
N GLU A 333 -44.98 6.93 14.35
CA GLU A 333 -46.15 6.29 13.74
C GLU A 333 -46.19 6.59 12.23
N ASP A 334 -47.08 5.91 11.51
CA ASP A 334 -47.15 5.94 10.03
C ASP A 334 -47.58 7.29 9.44
#